data_AF-A0A9P0MBH2-F1
#
_entry.id   AF-A0A9P0MBH2-F1
#
_cell.length_a   1.000
_cell.length_b   1.000
_cell.length_c   1.000
_cell.angle_alpha   90.00
_cell.angle_beta   90.00
_cell.angle_gamma   90.00
#
_symmetry.space_group_name_H-M   'P 1'
#
loop_
_entity.id
_entity.type
_entity.pdbx_description
1 polymer ?
#
loop_
_entity_poly.entity_id
_entity_poly.type
_entity_poly.pdbx_seq_one_letter_code
_entity_poly.pdbx_strand_id
1 'polypeptide(L)'
;MVLGGSSVLNAMIYIRGNRRDYDLWEMQGNTGWSYEDVLPYFLKSEDNRNPYLTRTPYHSTGGYLTVQESPWRTPLSIAFLQAGKELGYQPSYGQYVTDPTST
;
A
#
# COMPACT_ATOMS: atom_id res chain seq x y z
N MET A 1 -16.30 -14.83 -18.86
CA MET A 1 -15.50 -13.70 -18.32
C MET A 1 -16.40 -12.92 -17.40
N VAL A 2 -15.95 -12.57 -16.19
CA VAL A 2 -16.77 -11.89 -15.17
C VAL A 2 -16.51 -10.39 -15.22
N LEU A 3 -17.54 -9.56 -15.00
CA LEU A 3 -17.39 -8.10 -14.89
C LEU A 3 -16.47 -7.76 -13.71
N GLY A 4 -15.43 -6.97 -13.95
CA GLY A 4 -14.33 -6.73 -13.00
C GLY A 4 -13.08 -7.60 -13.24
N GLY A 5 -13.16 -8.64 -14.06
CA GLY A 5 -11.99 -9.41 -14.47
C GLY A 5 -11.29 -10.11 -13.30
N SER A 6 -9.96 -9.99 -13.20
CA SER A 6 -9.17 -10.60 -12.12
C SER A 6 -9.28 -9.85 -10.80
N SER A 7 -9.74 -8.59 -10.78
CA SER A 7 -9.80 -7.80 -9.55
C SER A 7 -10.87 -8.32 -8.57
N VAL A 8 -11.91 -8.98 -9.06
CA VAL A 8 -12.97 -9.59 -8.23
C VAL A 8 -12.57 -10.95 -7.66
N LEU A 9 -11.45 -11.53 -8.11
CA LEU A 9 -10.95 -12.84 -7.67
C LEU A 9 -9.59 -12.73 -6.95
N ASN A 10 -9.02 -11.52 -6.83
CA ASN A 10 -7.71 -11.34 -6.23
C ASN A 10 -7.78 -11.43 -4.68
N ALA A 11 -6.62 -11.48 -4.04
CA ALA A 11 -6.52 -11.50 -2.58
C ALA A 11 -6.68 -10.11 -1.92
N MET A 12 -7.19 -9.12 -2.66
CA MET A 12 -7.36 -7.72 -2.23
C MET A 12 -6.07 -7.04 -1.74
N ILE A 13 -4.91 -7.55 -2.19
CA ILE A 13 -3.60 -6.99 -1.87
C ILE A 13 -3.40 -5.72 -2.71
N TYR A 14 -3.19 -4.59 -2.04
CA TYR A 14 -2.87 -3.31 -2.66
C TYR A 14 -1.38 -2.99 -2.47
N ILE A 15 -0.62 -2.96 -3.57
CA ILE A 15 0.82 -2.63 -3.59
C ILE A 15 1.07 -1.67 -4.77
N ARG A 16 1.92 -0.67 -4.55
CA ARG A 16 2.45 0.20 -5.61
C ARG A 16 3.84 -0.24 -6.02
N GLY A 17 4.18 -0.02 -7.29
CA GLY A 17 5.53 -0.28 -7.81
C GLY A 17 6.58 0.61 -7.15
N ASN A 18 7.86 0.22 -7.24
CA ASN A 18 8.95 1.04 -6.75
C ASN A 18 9.12 2.26 -7.68
N ARG A 19 9.47 3.43 -7.14
CA ARG A 19 9.80 4.62 -7.93
C ARG A 19 10.79 4.32 -9.07
N ARG A 20 11.81 3.52 -8.78
CA ARG A 20 12.84 3.13 -9.74
C ARG A 20 12.29 2.39 -10.96
N ASP A 21 11.19 1.65 -10.80
CA ASP A 21 10.59 0.90 -11.91
C ASP A 21 9.98 1.87 -12.94
N TYR A 22 9.29 2.91 -12.47
CA TYR A 22 8.70 3.96 -13.31
C TYR A 22 9.77 4.84 -13.97
N ASP A 23 10.76 5.28 -13.19
CA ASP A 23 11.88 6.07 -13.72
C ASP A 23 12.67 5.26 -14.79
N LEU A 24 12.79 3.94 -14.61
CA LEU A 24 13.39 3.06 -15.61
C LEU A 24 12.55 2.97 -16.90
N TRP A 25 11.21 2.93 -16.79
CA TRP A 25 10.35 2.92 -17.97
C TRP A 25 10.50 4.19 -18.80
N GLU A 26 10.59 5.35 -18.15
CA GLU A 26 10.86 6.60 -18.84
C GLU A 26 12.23 6.57 -19.53
N MET A 27 13.28 6.10 -18.85
CA MET A 27 14.62 5.96 -19.44
C MET A 27 14.66 5.01 -20.65
N GLN A 28 13.73 4.06 -20.74
CA GLN A 28 13.58 3.17 -21.89
C GLN A 28 12.82 3.79 -23.07
N GLY A 29 12.47 5.08 -22.99
CA GLY A 29 11.80 5.84 -24.05
C GLY A 29 10.30 6.02 -23.85
N ASN A 30 9.74 5.61 -22.71
CA ASN A 30 8.32 5.82 -22.39
C ASN A 30 8.13 7.18 -21.69
N THR A 31 8.27 8.27 -22.43
CA THR A 31 8.09 9.63 -21.88
C THR A 31 6.75 9.77 -21.16
N GLY A 32 6.75 10.38 -19.96
CA GLY A 32 5.55 10.55 -19.15
C GLY A 32 5.22 9.35 -18.26
N TRP A 33 6.09 8.34 -18.20
CA TRP A 33 6.00 7.21 -17.26
C TRP A 33 6.95 7.33 -16.06
N SER A 34 7.58 8.50 -15.87
CA SER A 34 8.35 8.77 -14.66
C SER A 34 7.47 8.62 -13.42
N TYR A 35 8.07 8.37 -12.26
CA TYR A 35 7.29 8.29 -11.02
C TYR A 35 6.50 9.58 -10.73
N GLU A 36 7.06 10.72 -11.11
CA GLU A 36 6.45 12.04 -10.89
C GLU A 36 5.22 12.25 -11.77
N ASP A 37 5.23 11.72 -12.99
CA ASP A 37 4.10 11.79 -13.91
C ASP A 37 2.96 10.84 -13.51
N VAL A 38 3.29 9.65 -12.97
CA VAL A 38 2.26 8.66 -12.59
C VAL A 38 1.68 8.90 -11.20
N LEU A 39 2.41 9.54 -10.28
CA LEU A 39 1.98 9.77 -8.90
C LEU A 39 0.60 10.48 -8.80
N PRO A 40 0.29 11.55 -9.57
CA PRO A 40 -1.02 12.18 -9.55
C PRO A 40 -2.18 11.22 -9.86
N TYR A 41 -1.95 10.20 -10.70
CA TYR A 41 -2.98 9.21 -11.03
C TYR A 41 -3.20 8.21 -9.89
N PHE A 42 -2.15 7.84 -9.16
CA PHE A 42 -2.30 7.06 -7.93
C PHE A 42 -3.07 7.85 -6.87
N LEU A 43 -2.76 9.13 -6.68
CA LEU A 43 -3.47 10.00 -5.74
C LEU A 43 -4.94 10.20 -6.15
N LYS A 44 -5.24 10.31 -7.44
CA LYS A 44 -6.60 10.46 -7.94
C LYS A 44 -7.46 9.21 -7.73
N SER A 45 -6.86 8.02 -7.87
CA SER A 45 -7.58 6.76 -7.79
C SER A 45 -7.81 6.28 -6.36
N GLU A 46 -6.89 6.59 -5.44
CA GLU A 46 -6.89 6.09 -4.07
C GLU A 46 -7.87 6.82 -3.14
N ASP A 47 -8.61 6.04 -2.36
CA ASP A 47 -9.34 6.48 -1.18
C ASP A 47 -8.82 5.74 0.06
N ASN A 48 -7.70 6.23 0.62
CA ASN A 48 -7.01 5.55 1.71
C ASN A 48 -7.65 5.85 3.06
N ARG A 49 -8.09 4.81 3.79
CA ARG A 49 -8.76 4.96 5.10
C ARG A 49 -7.79 4.99 6.28
N ASN A 50 -6.48 4.87 6.06
CA ASN A 50 -5.47 4.90 7.12
C ASN A 50 -5.00 6.35 7.37
N PRO A 51 -5.40 7.01 8.48
CA PRO A 51 -5.20 8.46 8.65
C PRO A 51 -3.74 8.91 8.72
N TYR A 52 -2.84 7.99 9.08
CA TYR A 52 -1.41 8.27 9.18
C TYR A 52 -0.71 8.21 7.81
N LEU A 53 -1.27 7.51 6.81
CA LEU A 53 -0.76 7.51 5.43
C LEU A 53 -1.22 8.74 4.67
N THR A 54 -2.45 9.18 4.86
CA THR A 54 -3.05 10.33 4.16
C THR A 54 -2.42 11.67 4.55
N ARG A 55 -1.57 11.70 5.58
CA ARG A 55 -0.73 12.84 5.97
C ARG A 55 0.57 12.95 5.16
N THR A 56 0.84 12.00 4.27
CA THR A 56 2.04 11.99 3.42
C THR A 56 1.71 12.49 2.02
N PRO A 57 2.68 13.05 1.28
CA PRO A 57 2.45 13.50 -0.11
C PRO A 57 2.20 12.34 -1.08
N TYR A 58 2.32 11.10 -0.63
CA TYR A 58 2.21 9.91 -1.45
C TYR A 58 0.83 9.26 -1.40
N HIS A 59 -0.08 9.68 -0.52
CA HIS A 59 -1.41 9.07 -0.39
C HIS A 59 -2.52 10.12 -0.37
N SER A 60 -3.71 9.72 -0.82
CA SER A 60 -4.88 10.60 -0.91
C SER A 60 -6.16 9.91 -0.42
N THR A 61 -7.19 10.73 -0.21
CA THR A 61 -8.56 10.32 0.12
C THR A 61 -9.53 10.85 -0.91
N GLY A 62 -10.67 10.18 -1.10
CA GLY A 62 -11.73 10.65 -2.00
C GLY A 62 -11.64 10.14 -3.44
N GLY A 63 -10.69 9.24 -3.74
CA GLY A 63 -10.68 8.48 -4.98
C GLY A 63 -11.77 7.41 -5.06
N TYR A 64 -11.75 6.64 -6.15
CA TYR A 64 -12.75 5.60 -6.41
C TYR A 64 -12.41 4.24 -5.77
N LEU A 65 -11.13 4.01 -5.47
CA LEU A 65 -10.63 2.75 -4.92
C LEU A 65 -10.39 2.88 -3.42
N THR A 66 -11.30 2.36 -2.62
CA THR A 66 -11.13 2.30 -1.17
C THR A 66 -10.01 1.33 -0.80
N VAL A 67 -9.01 1.82 -0.06
CA VAL A 67 -7.88 1.04 0.43
C VAL A 67 -7.76 1.23 1.93
N GLN A 68 -7.59 0.14 2.66
CA GLN A 68 -7.41 0.17 4.11
C GLN A 68 -6.57 -1.01 4.58
N GLU A 69 -6.01 -0.91 5.78
CA GLU A 69 -5.47 -2.09 6.45
C GLU A 69 -6.58 -3.08 6.80
N SER A 70 -6.22 -4.37 6.87
CA SER A 70 -7.16 -5.40 7.33
C SER A 70 -7.59 -5.09 8.77
N PRO A 71 -8.89 -4.97 9.05
CA PRO A 71 -9.38 -4.73 10.40
C PRO A 71 -9.15 -5.94 11.32
N TRP A 72 -9.06 -7.14 10.72
CA TRP A 72 -8.81 -8.36 11.47
C TRP A 72 -7.39 -8.88 11.23
N ARG A 73 -6.74 -9.30 12.31
CA ARG A 73 -5.38 -9.84 12.32
C ARG A 73 -5.39 -11.21 12.96
N THR A 74 -4.79 -12.19 12.27
CA THR A 74 -4.59 -13.53 12.81
C THR A 74 -3.49 -13.52 13.88
N PRO A 75 -3.50 -14.45 14.85
CA PRO A 75 -2.35 -14.65 15.73
C PRO A 75 -1.04 -14.94 14.98
N LEU A 76 -1.14 -15.58 13.81
CA LEU A 76 -0.01 -15.87 12.93
C LEU A 76 0.65 -14.59 12.40
N SER A 77 -0.12 -13.55 12.05
CA SER A 77 0.47 -12.31 11.55
C SER A 77 1.28 -11.58 12.63
N ILE A 78 0.85 -11.67 13.88
CA ILE A 78 1.57 -11.12 15.04
C ILE A 78 2.87 -11.90 15.26
N ALA A 79 2.82 -13.23 15.27
CA ALA A 79 3.99 -14.09 15.43
C ALA A 79 5.03 -13.84 14.31
N PHE A 80 4.57 -13.64 13.08
CA PHE A 80 5.45 -13.32 11.95
C PHE A 80 6.18 -11.99 12.13
N LEU A 81 5.48 -10.95 12.62
CA LEU A 81 6.10 -9.65 12.91
C LEU A 81 7.11 -9.74 14.07
N GLN A 82 6.85 -10.57 15.08
CA GLN A 82 7.77 -10.80 16.20
C GLN A 82 9.05 -11.50 15.73
N ALA A 83 8.92 -12.57 14.94
CA ALA A 83 10.07 -13.26 14.36
C ALA A 83 10.94 -12.33 13.49
N GLY A 84 10.32 -11.42 12.72
CA GLY A 84 11.04 -10.40 11.96
C GLY A 84 11.88 -9.48 12.87
N LYS A 85 11.32 -9.06 14.01
CA LYS A 85 12.04 -8.24 15.01
C LYS A 85 13.22 -8.99 15.62
N GLU A 86 13.06 -10.28 15.94
CA GLU A 86 14.14 -11.12 16.48
C GLU A 86 15.31 -11.27 15.50
N LEU A 87 15.02 -11.28 14.20
CA LEU A 87 16.03 -11.29 13.14
C LEU A 87 16.65 -9.91 12.84
N GLY A 88 16.27 -8.87 13.59
CA GLY A 88 16.80 -7.52 13.45
C GLY A 88 16.09 -6.65 12.40
N TYR A 89 14.99 -7.12 11.80
CA TYR A 89 14.19 -6.30 10.90
C TYR A 89 13.29 -5.36 11.70
N GLN A 90 13.48 -4.06 11.54
CA GLN A 90 12.61 -3.07 12.15
C GLN A 90 11.30 -2.96 11.35
N PRO A 91 10.13 -3.00 12.02
CA PRO A 91 8.88 -2.71 11.35
C PRO A 91 8.90 -1.26 10.89
N SER A 92 8.79 -1.04 9.59
CA SER A 92 8.84 0.29 8.97
C SER A 92 7.68 1.19 9.40
N TYR A 93 6.53 0.61 9.79
CA TYR A 93 5.30 1.37 10.08
C TYR A 93 4.50 0.87 11.31
N GLY A 94 4.89 -0.28 11.89
CA GLY A 94 4.05 -1.05 12.81
C GLY A 94 4.09 -0.64 14.29
N GLN A 95 4.57 0.55 14.65
CA GLN A 95 4.69 0.95 16.06
C GLN A 95 3.33 1.23 16.73
N TYR A 96 2.27 1.48 15.95
CA TYR A 96 0.93 1.79 16.46
C TYR A 96 0.03 0.57 16.69
N VAL A 97 0.47 -0.65 16.34
CA VAL A 97 -0.42 -1.82 16.32
C VAL A 97 0.05 -3.00 17.16
N THR A 98 1.03 -2.77 18.03
CA THR A 98 1.44 -3.75 19.04
C THR A 98 0.84 -3.49 20.42
N ASP A 99 -0.07 -2.51 20.56
CA ASP A 99 -0.78 -2.32 21.82
C ASP A 99 -2.05 -3.20 21.82
N PRO A 100 -2.19 -4.19 22.73
CA PRO A 100 -3.35 -5.07 22.78
C PRO A 100 -4.64 -4.39 23.29
N THR A 101 -4.62 -3.06 23.52
CA THR A 101 -5.70 -2.32 24.18
C THR A 101 -6.48 -1.32 23.32
N SER A 102 -6.17 -1.12 22.03
CA SER A 102 -7.00 -0.22 21.20
C SER A 102 -8.22 -0.95 20.63
N THR A 103 -9.29 -1.02 21.43
CA THR A 103 -10.67 -1.20 20.96
C THR A 103 -11.26 0.15 20.61
#